data_AF-A0A7X9C1K8-F1
#
_entry.id   AF-A0A7X9C1K8-F1
#
_cell.length_a   1.000
_cell.length_b   1.000
_cell.length_c   1.000
_cell.angle_alpha   90.00
_cell.angle_beta   90.00
_cell.angle_gamma   90.00
#
_symmetry.space_group_name_H-M   'P 1'
#
loop_
_entity.id
_entity.type
_entity.pdbx_description
1 polymer ?
#
loop_
_entity_poly.entity_id
_entity_poly.type
_entity_poly.pdbx_seq_one_letter_code
_entity_poly.pdbx_strand_id
1 'polypeptide(L)'
;MTSYIQTVFDRHFQNYCFSFGIYAHDPKLLHWHYYNSLKELNQIVERLRKTGVSTGELYLYHHMTKNKISHYYHSRVSLVY
;
A
#
# COMPACT_ATOMS: atom_id res chain seq x y z
N MET A 1 11.59 -4.98 -18.30
CA MET A 1 10.21 -4.49 -18.47
C MET A 1 9.45 -4.76 -17.19
N THR A 2 9.01 -3.73 -16.49
CA THR A 2 8.20 -3.83 -15.28
C THR A 2 6.76 -4.15 -15.68
N SER A 3 6.09 -5.11 -15.05
CA SER A 3 4.70 -5.41 -15.42
C SER A 3 3.78 -4.22 -15.06
N TYR A 4 2.68 -4.06 -15.81
CA TYR A 4 1.69 -3.01 -15.52
C TYR A 4 1.18 -3.13 -14.07
N ILE A 5 0.93 -4.35 -13.61
CA ILE A 5 0.48 -4.67 -12.25
C ILE A 5 1.49 -4.14 -11.22
N GLN A 6 2.76 -4.46 -11.41
CA GLN A 6 3.83 -3.99 -10.52
C GLN A 6 3.84 -2.45 -10.44
N THR A 7 3.71 -1.78 -11.58
CA THR A 7 3.68 -0.30 -11.64
C THR A 7 2.52 0.28 -10.83
N VAL A 8 1.33 -0.34 -10.91
CA VAL A 8 0.15 0.09 -10.14
C VAL A 8 0.41 -0.01 -8.63
N PHE A 9 0.96 -1.14 -8.18
CA PHE A 9 1.25 -1.40 -6.78
C PHE A 9 2.39 -0.52 -6.23
N ASP A 10 3.46 -0.33 -7.01
CA ASP A 10 4.57 0.55 -6.62
C ASP A 10 4.11 2.01 -6.51
N ARG A 11 3.25 2.47 -7.43
CA ARG A 11 2.66 3.81 -7.36
C ARG A 11 1.77 3.99 -6.13
N HIS A 12 0.99 2.97 -5.77
CA HIS A 12 0.20 2.98 -4.53
C HIS A 12 1.09 3.16 -3.29
N PHE A 13 2.20 2.42 -3.23
CA PHE A 13 3.16 2.55 -2.13
C PHE A 13 3.85 3.92 -2.10
N GLN A 14 4.23 4.48 -3.26
CA GLN A 14 4.80 5.83 -3.33
C GLN A 14 3.83 6.89 -2.81
N ASN A 15 2.56 6.82 -3.22
CA ASN A 15 1.51 7.72 -2.72
C ASN A 15 1.31 7.57 -1.21
N TYR A 16 1.35 6.33 -0.70
CA TYR A 16 1.29 6.07 0.73
C TYR A 16 2.41 6.79 1.50
N CYS A 17 3.67 6.64 1.04
CA CYS A 17 4.83 7.29 1.66
C CYS A 17 4.75 8.83 1.62
N PHE A 18 4.29 9.38 0.49
CA PHE A 18 4.10 10.83 0.34
C PHE A 18 3.09 11.36 1.36
N SER A 19 1.89 10.76 1.41
CA SER A 19 0.84 11.17 2.35
C SER A 19 1.22 10.93 3.80
N PHE A 20 1.99 9.87 4.11
CA PHE A 20 2.55 9.66 5.45
C PHE A 20 3.40 10.84 5.89
N GLY A 21 4.23 11.39 5.00
CA GLY A 21 5.05 12.57 5.29
C GLY A 21 4.21 13.82 5.63
N ILE A 22 3.05 13.98 4.98
CA ILE A 22 2.11 15.08 5.25
C ILE A 22 1.47 14.93 6.64
N TYR A 23 1.10 13.69 7.00
CA TYR A 23 0.43 13.40 8.27
C TYR A 23 1.38 13.16 9.44
N ALA A 24 2.70 13.36 9.26
CA ALA A 24 3.73 12.96 10.21
C ALA A 24 3.52 13.49 11.65
N HIS A 25 2.82 14.61 11.80
CA HIS A 25 2.55 15.25 13.09
C HIS A 25 1.23 14.84 13.76
N ASP A 26 0.38 14.05 13.10
CA ASP A 26 -0.90 13.59 13.64
C ASP A 26 -0.98 12.05 13.66
N PRO A 27 -0.76 11.42 14.82
CA PRO A 27 -0.82 9.97 14.98
C PRO A 27 -2.17 9.35 14.58
N LYS A 28 -3.28 10.06 14.77
CA LYS A 28 -4.61 9.55 14.40
C LYS A 28 -4.76 9.52 12.89
N LEU A 29 -4.29 10.56 12.19
CA LEU A 29 -4.28 10.58 10.73
C LEU A 29 -3.33 9.54 10.15
N LEU A 30 -2.16 9.32 10.75
CA LEU A 30 -1.24 8.24 10.33
C LEU A 30 -1.88 6.86 10.47
N HIS A 31 -2.55 6.61 11.60
CA HIS A 31 -3.25 5.36 11.85
C HIS A 31 -4.40 5.14 10.85
N TRP A 32 -5.22 6.17 10.64
CA TRP A 32 -6.29 6.13 9.65
C TRP A 32 -5.76 5.89 8.24
N HIS A 33 -4.70 6.60 7.84
CA HIS A 33 -4.06 6.47 6.53
C HIS A 33 -3.52 5.06 6.30
N TYR A 34 -2.89 4.45 7.30
CA TYR A 34 -2.44 3.06 7.24
C TYR A 34 -3.58 2.07 6.91
N TYR A 35 -4.65 2.06 7.70
CA TYR A 35 -5.77 1.15 7.43
C TYR A 35 -6.47 1.46 6.12
N ASN A 36 -6.63 2.74 5.77
CA ASN A 36 -7.27 3.13 4.53
C ASN A 36 -6.45 2.67 3.32
N SER A 37 -5.12 2.82 3.32
CA SER A 37 -4.26 2.34 2.24
C SER A 37 -4.25 0.82 2.10
N LEU A 38 -4.42 0.05 3.19
CA LEU A 38 -4.62 -1.41 3.12
C LEU A 38 -5.97 -1.78 2.50
N LYS A 39 -7.02 -1.01 2.80
CA LYS A 39 -8.35 -1.20 2.20
C LYS A 39 -8.33 -0.89 0.70
N GLU A 40 -7.70 0.20 0.30
CA GLU A 40 -7.49 0.58 -1.10
C GLU A 40 -6.71 -0.48 -1.87
N LEU A 41 -5.69 -1.08 -1.25
CA LEU A 41 -4.93 -2.19 -1.84
C LEU A 41 -5.82 -3.38 -2.21
N ASN A 42 -6.77 -3.74 -1.34
CA ASN A 42 -7.75 -4.79 -1.60
C ASN A 42 -8.71 -4.39 -2.75
N GLN A 43 -9.10 -3.12 -2.82
CA GLN A 43 -9.94 -2.63 -3.91
C GLN A 43 -9.22 -2.66 -5.27
N ILE A 44 -7.92 -2.38 -5.31
CA ILE A 44 -7.10 -2.49 -6.52
C ILE A 44 -7.09 -3.93 -7.03
N VAL A 45 -6.86 -4.90 -6.13
CA VAL A 45 -6.93 -6.35 -6.43
C VAL A 45 -8.28 -6.72 -7.02
N GLU A 46 -9.38 -6.34 -6.38
CA GLU A 46 -10.73 -6.65 -6.86
C GLU A 46 -11.03 -6.04 -8.24
N ARG A 47 -10.55 -4.82 -8.51
CA ARG A 47 -10.70 -4.18 -9.83
C ARG A 47 -9.89 -4.90 -10.91
N LEU A 48 -8.62 -5.20 -10.64
CA LEU A 48 -7.73 -5.86 -11.60
C LEU A 48 -8.14 -7.32 -11.85
N ARG A 49 -8.68 -8.00 -10.84
CA ARG A 49 -9.27 -9.35 -11.00
C ARG A 49 -10.42 -9.33 -12.01
N LYS A 50 -11.28 -8.32 -11.98
CA LYS A 50 -12.40 -8.16 -12.94
C LYS A 50 -11.93 -7.92 -14.38
N THR A 51 -10.70 -7.45 -14.59
CA THR A 51 -10.13 -7.22 -15.92
C THR A 51 -9.45 -8.46 -16.53
N GLY A 52 -9.55 -9.63 -15.89
CA GLY A 52 -8.99 -10.89 -16.42
C GLY A 52 -7.49 -11.07 -16.20
N VAL A 53 -6.89 -10.30 -15.28
CA VAL A 53 -5.47 -10.37 -14.94
C VAL A 53 -5.13 -11.69 -14.23
N SER A 54 -3.90 -12.19 -14.46
CA SER A 54 -3.40 -13.41 -13.81
C SER A 54 -3.47 -13.29 -12.28
N THR A 55 -4.11 -14.26 -11.64
CA THR A 55 -4.35 -14.22 -10.19
C THR A 55 -3.06 -14.36 -9.38
N GLY A 56 -2.07 -15.10 -9.89
CA GLY A 56 -0.78 -15.31 -9.24
C GLY A 56 0.03 -14.03 -9.08
N GLU A 57 0.22 -13.26 -10.17
CA GLU A 57 0.94 -11.98 -10.09
C GLU A 57 0.21 -10.97 -9.21
N LEU A 58 -1.12 -10.94 -9.30
CA LEU A 58 -1.96 -10.06 -8.49
C LEU A 58 -1.74 -10.28 -6.98
N TYR A 59 -1.77 -11.53 -6.53
CA TYR A 59 -1.53 -11.88 -5.12
C TYR A 59 -0.09 -11.64 -4.71
N LEU A 60 0.88 -11.92 -5.58
CA LEU A 60 2.29 -11.67 -5.31
C LEU A 60 2.54 -10.18 -5.03
N TYR A 61 2.12 -9.30 -5.94
CA TYR A 61 2.34 -7.85 -5.79
C TYR A 61 1.50 -7.25 -4.67
N HIS A 62 0.28 -7.77 -4.43
CA HIS A 62 -0.52 -7.39 -3.26
C HIS A 62 0.20 -7.70 -1.96
N HIS A 63 0.70 -8.92 -1.79
CA HIS A 63 1.40 -9.33 -0.59
C HIS A 63 2.68 -8.50 -0.37
N MET A 64 3.49 -8.33 -1.41
CA MET A 64 4.71 -7.50 -1.35
C MET A 64 4.39 -6.07 -0.91
N THR A 65 3.37 -5.46 -1.50
CA THR A 65 3.00 -4.06 -1.22
C THR A 65 2.41 -3.90 0.17
N LYS A 66 1.57 -4.84 0.62
CA LYS A 66 1.06 -4.89 1.98
C LYS A 66 2.19 -4.94 3.00
N ASN A 67 3.20 -5.77 2.75
CA ASN A 67 4.37 -5.89 3.62
C ASN A 67 5.19 -4.58 3.63
N LYS A 68 5.41 -3.94 2.47
CA LYS A 68 6.08 -2.63 2.38
C LYS A 68 5.35 -1.58 3.22
N ILE A 69 4.02 -1.44 3.08
CA ILE A 69 3.20 -0.50 3.86
C ILE A 69 3.30 -0.79 5.36
N SER A 70 3.11 -2.05 5.75
CA SER A 70 3.13 -2.46 7.16
C SER A 70 4.49 -2.20 7.81
N HIS A 71 5.57 -2.59 7.12
CA HIS A 71 6.92 -2.35 7.59
C HIS A 71 7.22 -0.86 7.72
N TYR A 72 6.85 -0.05 6.72
CA TYR A 72 7.05 1.39 6.75
C TYR A 72 6.29 2.08 7.89
N TYR A 73 5.02 1.70 8.11
CA TYR A 73 4.21 2.22 9.20
C TYR A 73 4.83 1.86 10.56
N HIS A 74 5.04 0.57 10.82
CA HIS A 74 5.46 0.10 12.13
C HIS A 74 6.88 0.53 12.49
N SER A 75 7.83 0.55 11.54
CA SER A 75 9.20 1.01 11.80
C SER A 75 9.27 2.49 12.19
N ARG A 76 8.29 3.30 11.80
CA ARG A 76 8.25 4.74 12.09
C ARG A 76 7.38 5.09 13.27
N VAL A 77 6.27 4.38 13.47
CA VAL A 77 5.44 4.57 14.66
C VAL A 77 6.14 4.04 15.91
N SER A 78 6.98 3.00 15.80
CA SER A 78 7.84 2.53 16.90
C SER A 78 8.96 3.50 17.29
N LEU A 79 9.22 4.55 16.49
CA LEU A 79 10.21 5.59 16.79
C LEU A 79 9.61 6.81 17.49
N VAL A 80 8.28 6.88 17.59
CA VAL A 80 7.54 8.02 18.17
C VAL A 80 7.09 7.75 19.61
N TYR A 81 7.25 6.51 20.10
CA TYR A 81 7.03 6.09 21.48
C TYR A 81 8.35 5.65 22.11
#